data_AF-A0A2V6Z1D7-F1
#
_entry.id   AF-A0A2V6Z1D7-F1
#
_cell.length_a   1.000
_cell.length_b   1.000
_cell.length_c   1.000
_cell.angle_alpha   90.00
_cell.angle_beta   90.00
_cell.angle_gamma   90.00
#
_symmetry.space_group_name_H-M   'P 1'
#
loop_
_entity.id
_entity.type
_entity.pdbx_description
1 polymer ?
#
loop_
_entity_poly.entity_id
_entity_poly.type
_entity_poly.pdbx_seq_one_letter_code
_entity_poly.pdbx_strand_id
1 'polypeptide(L)'
;MMRITRSGPEAPPTPFTEERIQAEGQKDGERNLPEMGSYMSAPFEQALISHGEQDVQEIYKQASARIALLQPVFQAFMRRLEDIERRIQPITEGYKTRTQELGRDVTIPFPAALHWALIIFLGIGEFPLNTVVFRLFGEAEYLTYVMASTLAIMIPLIGVFIGMHLRHALPRMAGNILIGALTPISVGGALFAVSLLRNIYIGSQFAPGATSAADQGNMAWALFALNSLVFFGAMAASYFAHDPDERLDRFHKSIVSLDRKRNTIRTKLFQIAPKINGEIQAAKSQV
;
A
#
# COMPACT_ATOMS: atom_id res chain seq x y z
N MET A 1 12.10 14.50 -24.57
CA MET A 1 10.71 14.19 -24.98
C MET A 1 10.76 13.34 -26.24
N MET A 2 10.55 12.03 -26.11
CA MET A 2 10.64 11.09 -27.23
C MET A 2 9.24 10.99 -27.87
N ARG A 3 9.14 11.49 -29.11
CA ARG A 3 7.90 11.52 -29.90
C ARG A 3 7.64 10.10 -30.41
N ILE A 4 6.76 9.37 -29.74
CA ILE A 4 6.26 8.08 -30.22
C ILE A 4 5.30 8.38 -31.38
N THR A 5 5.80 8.35 -32.60
CA THR A 5 4.98 8.27 -33.82
C THR A 5 4.26 6.92 -33.78
N ARG A 6 2.96 6.94 -33.48
CA ARG A 6 2.06 5.81 -33.76
C ARG A 6 2.03 5.62 -35.28
N SER A 7 2.85 4.70 -35.80
CA SER A 7 2.57 4.06 -37.07
C SER A 7 1.26 3.30 -36.89
N GLY A 8 0.18 3.79 -37.50
CA GLY A 8 -1.06 3.04 -37.60
C GLY A 8 -0.76 1.70 -38.28
N PRO A 9 -1.55 0.64 -38.01
CA PRO A 9 -1.45 -0.59 -38.77
C PRO A 9 -1.62 -0.26 -40.25
N GLU A 10 -0.63 -0.62 -41.05
CA GLU A 10 -0.65 -0.51 -42.51
C GLU A 10 -1.89 -1.28 -42.99
N ALA A 11 -2.81 -0.58 -43.65
CA ALA A 11 -4.05 -1.18 -44.12
C ALA A 11 -3.71 -2.35 -45.04
N PRO A 12 -4.41 -3.50 -44.92
CA PRO A 12 -4.18 -4.63 -45.82
C PRO A 12 -4.33 -4.14 -47.28
N PRO A 13 -3.48 -4.62 -48.20
CA PRO A 13 -3.52 -4.18 -49.60
C PRO A 13 -4.89 -4.50 -50.19
N THR A 14 -5.66 -3.46 -50.51
CA THR A 14 -6.99 -3.59 -51.09
C THR A 14 -6.86 -4.08 -52.54
N PRO A 15 -7.68 -5.06 -52.97
CA PRO A 15 -7.68 -5.49 -54.37
C PRO A 15 -8.20 -4.40 -55.33
N PHE A 16 -8.78 -3.32 -54.80
CA PHE A 16 -9.28 -2.15 -55.51
C PHE A 16 -8.24 -1.02 -55.48
N THR A 17 -7.28 -1.03 -56.39
CA THR A 17 -6.36 0.10 -56.61
C THR A 17 -7.03 1.21 -57.42
N GLU A 18 -6.59 2.47 -57.29
CA GLU A 18 -7.13 3.60 -58.07
C GLU A 18 -7.13 3.32 -59.58
N GLU A 19 -6.07 2.71 -60.09
CA GLU A 19 -5.93 2.31 -61.50
C GLU A 19 -7.01 1.29 -61.90
N ARG A 20 -7.34 0.34 -61.03
CA ARG A 20 -8.36 -0.68 -61.29
C ARG A 20 -9.77 -0.12 -61.19
N ILE A 21 -10.02 0.80 -60.26
CA ILE A 21 -11.29 1.50 -60.12
C ILE A 21 -11.58 2.33 -61.37
N GLN A 22 -10.59 3.06 -61.88
CA GLN A 22 -10.73 3.83 -63.11
C GLN A 22 -10.95 2.92 -64.33
N ALA A 23 -10.17 1.85 -64.46
CA ALA A 23 -10.28 0.93 -65.59
C ALA A 23 -11.61 0.16 -65.64
N GLU A 24 -12.12 -0.33 -64.51
CA GLU A 24 -13.42 -1.03 -64.46
C GLU A 24 -14.59 -0.05 -64.56
N GLY A 25 -14.49 1.14 -63.96
CA GLY A 25 -15.50 2.19 -64.12
C GLY A 25 -15.64 2.66 -65.57
N GLN A 26 -14.52 2.75 -66.30
CA GLN A 26 -14.54 3.07 -67.73
C GLN A 26 -15.17 1.94 -68.57
N LYS A 27 -14.90 0.67 -68.25
CA LYS A 27 -15.54 -0.48 -68.91
C LYS A 27 -17.05 -0.56 -68.66
N ASP A 28 -17.50 -0.26 -67.45
CA ASP A 28 -18.93 -0.25 -67.13
C ASP A 28 -19.65 0.92 -67.85
N GLY A 29 -18.99 2.08 -67.94
CA GLY A 29 -19.46 3.21 -68.74
C GLY A 29 -19.52 2.93 -70.26
N GLU A 30 -18.50 2.26 -70.81
CA GLU A 30 -18.49 1.82 -72.21
C GLU A 30 -19.58 0.79 -72.53
N ARG A 31 -20.06 0.07 -71.52
CA ARG A 31 -21.12 -0.94 -71.64
C ARG A 31 -22.53 -0.39 -71.35
N ASN A 32 -22.69 0.90 -71.08
CA ASN A 32 -23.94 1.51 -70.61
C ASN A 32 -24.54 0.77 -69.40
N LEU A 33 -23.69 0.33 -68.48
CA LEU A 33 -24.11 -0.28 -67.22
C LEU A 33 -24.00 0.77 -66.10
N PRO A 34 -25.06 1.01 -65.32
CA PRO A 34 -26.43 0.49 -65.48
C PRO A 34 -27.21 1.21 -66.59
N GLU A 35 -28.26 0.58 -67.11
CA GLU A 35 -29.14 1.20 -68.12
C GLU A 35 -29.68 2.54 -67.61
N MET A 36 -29.70 3.56 -68.49
CA MET A 36 -30.18 4.91 -68.17
C MET A 36 -31.60 4.86 -67.58
N GLY A 37 -31.76 5.25 -66.31
CA GLY A 37 -33.03 5.22 -65.57
C GLY A 37 -33.23 4.01 -64.65
N SER A 38 -32.28 3.06 -64.63
CA SER A 38 -32.21 1.97 -63.67
C SER A 38 -31.89 2.47 -62.25
N TYR A 39 -32.55 1.91 -61.24
CA TYR A 39 -32.24 2.13 -59.83
C TYR A 39 -31.13 1.20 -59.29
N MET A 40 -30.61 0.31 -60.13
CA MET A 40 -29.60 -0.66 -59.76
C MET A 40 -28.19 -0.15 -60.04
N SER A 41 -27.31 -0.26 -59.05
CA SER A 41 -25.88 0.01 -59.16
C SER A 41 -25.17 -0.96 -60.10
N ALA A 42 -24.09 -0.51 -60.73
CA ALA A 42 -23.29 -1.34 -61.64
C ALA A 42 -22.69 -2.56 -60.90
N PRO A 43 -22.38 -3.67 -61.59
CA PRO A 43 -21.77 -4.84 -60.95
C PRO A 43 -20.46 -4.51 -60.21
N PHE A 44 -19.63 -3.60 -60.75
CA PHE A 44 -18.41 -3.15 -60.09
C PHE A 44 -18.70 -2.30 -58.85
N GLU A 45 -19.69 -1.42 -58.90
CA GLU A 45 -20.13 -0.62 -57.75
C GLU A 45 -20.70 -1.51 -56.63
N GLN A 46 -21.46 -2.55 -56.96
CA GLN A 46 -21.94 -3.54 -55.98
C GLN A 46 -20.77 -4.30 -55.34
N ALA A 47 -19.75 -4.69 -56.11
CA ALA A 47 -18.54 -5.31 -55.59
C ALA A 47 -17.76 -4.36 -54.65
N LEU A 48 -17.70 -3.06 -54.98
CA LEU A 48 -17.06 -2.05 -54.15
C LEU A 48 -17.81 -1.82 -52.83
N ILE A 49 -19.14 -1.69 -52.90
CA ILE A 49 -20.02 -1.51 -51.73
C ILE A 49 -19.92 -2.73 -50.80
N SER A 50 -20.06 -3.95 -51.35
CA SER A 50 -19.97 -5.17 -50.55
C SER A 50 -18.59 -5.37 -49.90
N HIS A 51 -17.49 -4.99 -50.57
CA HIS A 51 -16.17 -5.00 -49.94
C HIS A 51 -16.06 -3.97 -48.81
N GLY A 52 -16.56 -2.75 -49.03
CA GLY A 52 -16.59 -1.72 -47.98
C GLY A 52 -17.43 -2.16 -46.77
N GLU A 53 -18.58 -2.80 -47.00
CA GLU A 53 -19.41 -3.37 -45.94
C GLU A 53 -18.67 -4.48 -45.17
N GLN A 54 -17.92 -5.33 -45.87
CA GLN A 54 -17.09 -6.37 -45.24
C GLN A 54 -15.97 -5.78 -44.37
N ASP A 55 -15.24 -4.79 -44.88
CA ASP A 55 -14.16 -4.12 -44.14
C ASP A 55 -14.70 -3.45 -42.87
N VAL A 56 -15.82 -2.72 -42.98
CA VAL A 56 -16.49 -2.11 -41.84
C VAL A 56 -16.91 -3.17 -40.82
N GLN A 57 -17.50 -4.29 -41.27
CA GLN A 57 -17.86 -5.40 -40.38
C GLN A 57 -16.65 -6.00 -39.68
N GLU A 58 -15.50 -6.14 -40.36
CA GLU A 58 -14.27 -6.64 -39.74
C GLU A 58 -13.75 -5.68 -38.67
N ILE A 59 -13.73 -4.37 -38.93
CA ILE A 59 -13.33 -3.35 -37.95
C ILE A 59 -14.23 -3.42 -36.71
N TYR A 60 -15.55 -3.49 -36.90
CA TYR A 60 -16.50 -3.64 -35.80
C TYR A 60 -16.32 -4.95 -35.04
N LYS A 61 -16.03 -6.07 -35.73
CA LYS A 61 -15.79 -7.37 -35.10
C LYS A 61 -14.52 -7.37 -34.25
N GLN A 62 -13.44 -6.76 -34.73
CA GLN A 62 -12.19 -6.64 -33.98
C GLN A 62 -12.36 -5.73 -32.76
N ALA A 63 -12.98 -4.56 -32.93
CA ALA A 63 -13.23 -3.63 -31.84
C ALA A 63 -14.17 -4.23 -30.78
N SER A 64 -15.27 -4.88 -31.20
CA SER A 64 -16.20 -5.54 -30.29
C SER A 64 -15.55 -6.68 -29.51
N ALA A 65 -14.67 -7.48 -30.13
CA ALA A 65 -13.91 -8.52 -29.42
C ALA A 65 -13.01 -7.93 -28.32
N ARG A 66 -12.31 -6.82 -28.61
CA ARG A 66 -11.46 -6.14 -27.61
C ARG A 66 -12.28 -5.52 -26.48
N ILE A 67 -13.42 -4.89 -26.80
CA ILE A 67 -14.35 -4.35 -25.81
C ILE A 67 -14.91 -5.48 -24.94
N ALA A 68 -15.32 -6.60 -25.53
CA ALA A 68 -15.86 -7.76 -24.82
C ALA A 68 -14.88 -8.36 -23.80
N LEU A 69 -13.57 -8.27 -24.05
CA LEU A 69 -12.53 -8.68 -23.09
C LEU A 69 -12.38 -7.68 -21.93
N LEU A 70 -12.51 -6.38 -22.19
CA LEU A 70 -12.34 -5.33 -21.18
C LEU A 70 -13.59 -5.12 -20.31
N GLN A 71 -14.77 -5.38 -20.87
CA GLN A 71 -16.07 -5.18 -20.23
C GLN A 71 -16.25 -5.96 -18.91
N PRO A 72 -15.97 -7.28 -18.82
CA PRO A 72 -16.10 -8.01 -17.56
C PRO A 72 -15.11 -7.52 -16.49
N VAL A 73 -13.90 -7.10 -16.90
CA VAL A 73 -12.90 -6.54 -15.98
C VAL A 73 -13.36 -5.20 -15.43
N PHE A 74 -13.91 -4.33 -16.29
CA PHE A 74 -14.49 -3.05 -15.89
C PHE A 74 -15.66 -3.25 -14.92
N GLN A 75 -16.60 -4.14 -15.24
CA GLN A 75 -17.74 -4.46 -14.39
C GLN A 75 -17.30 -5.04 -13.04
N ALA A 76 -16.29 -5.92 -13.02
CA ALA A 76 -15.74 -6.47 -11.78
C ALA A 76 -15.15 -5.38 -10.88
N PHE A 77 -14.40 -4.43 -11.43
CA PHE A 77 -13.87 -3.31 -10.65
C PHE A 77 -14.96 -2.34 -10.18
N MET A 78 -15.99 -2.09 -11.00
CA MET A 78 -17.14 -1.28 -10.60
C MET A 78 -17.90 -1.90 -9.43
N ARG A 79 -18.23 -3.20 -9.50
CA ARG A 79 -18.87 -3.94 -8.38
C ARG A 79 -18.03 -3.88 -7.11
N ARG A 80 -16.72 -4.07 -7.25
CA ARG A 80 -15.80 -4.01 -6.10
C ARG A 80 -15.68 -2.61 -5.51
N LEU A 81 -15.79 -1.56 -6.33
CA LEU A 81 -15.83 -0.19 -5.85
C LEU A 81 -17.11 0.07 -5.04
N GLU A 82 -18.26 -0.33 -5.58
CA GLU A 82 -19.56 -0.22 -4.92
C GLU A 82 -19.59 -0.98 -3.58
N ASP A 83 -19.03 -2.19 -3.54
CA ASP A 83 -18.88 -2.97 -2.30
C ASP A 83 -18.07 -2.22 -1.23
N ILE A 84 -16.98 -1.54 -1.64
CA ILE A 84 -16.16 -0.76 -0.71
C ILE A 84 -16.91 0.48 -0.24
N GLU A 85 -17.60 1.19 -1.14
CA GLU A 85 -18.38 2.37 -0.79
C GLU A 85 -19.51 2.02 0.18
N ARG A 86 -20.23 0.92 -0.07
CA ARG A 86 -21.25 0.37 0.83
C ARG A 86 -20.69 0.02 2.22
N ARG A 87 -19.44 -0.45 2.30
CA ARG A 87 -18.77 -0.75 3.58
C ARG A 87 -18.26 0.51 4.29
N ILE A 88 -17.81 1.51 3.54
CA ILE A 88 -17.30 2.78 4.09
C ILE A 88 -18.42 3.61 4.72
N GLN A 89 -19.61 3.63 4.12
CA GLN A 89 -20.73 4.45 4.60
C GLN A 89 -21.07 4.27 6.09
N PRO A 90 -21.42 3.06 6.59
CA PRO A 90 -21.79 2.88 7.98
C PRO A 90 -20.64 3.19 8.95
N ILE A 91 -19.40 2.96 8.53
CA ILE A 91 -18.20 3.28 9.33
C ILE A 91 -18.01 4.79 9.42
N THR A 92 -18.23 5.52 8.32
CA THR A 92 -18.12 6.98 8.27
C THR A 92 -19.23 7.64 9.08
N GLU A 93 -20.44 7.08 9.05
CA GLU A 93 -21.54 7.53 9.91
C GLU A 93 -21.22 7.29 11.39
N GLY A 94 -20.78 6.08 11.75
CA GLY A 94 -20.35 5.76 13.12
C GLY A 94 -19.22 6.68 13.61
N TYR A 95 -18.27 7.02 12.73
CA TYR A 95 -17.22 7.98 13.00
C TYR A 95 -17.76 9.37 13.32
N LYS A 96 -18.65 9.90 12.46
CA LYS A 96 -19.25 11.22 12.64
C LYS A 96 -20.04 11.31 13.94
N THR A 97 -20.88 10.31 14.22
CA THR A 97 -21.66 10.26 15.46
C THR A 97 -20.75 10.27 16.68
N ARG A 98 -19.67 9.47 16.70
CA ARG A 98 -18.72 9.44 17.82
C ARG A 98 -17.92 10.73 17.98
N THR A 99 -17.53 11.34 16.88
CA THR A 99 -16.85 12.65 16.86
C THR A 99 -17.74 13.72 17.48
N GLN A 100 -19.04 13.70 17.16
CA GLN A 100 -20.04 14.61 17.73
C GLN A 100 -20.28 14.34 19.22
N GLU A 101 -20.43 13.07 19.63
CA GLU A 101 -20.60 12.69 21.05
C GLU A 101 -19.42 13.12 21.91
N LEU A 102 -18.20 13.02 21.39
CA LEU A 102 -16.97 13.37 22.10
C LEU A 102 -16.59 14.85 21.99
N GLY A 103 -17.24 15.61 21.10
CA GLY A 103 -16.92 17.01 20.82
C GLY A 103 -15.51 17.25 20.29
N ARG A 104 -14.85 16.21 19.73
CA ARG A 104 -13.46 16.27 19.25
C ARG A 104 -13.25 15.28 18.11
N ASP A 105 -12.25 15.57 17.28
CA ASP A 105 -11.77 14.63 16.27
C ASP A 105 -10.72 13.65 16.84
N VAL A 106 -10.28 12.71 15.99
CA VAL A 106 -9.18 11.78 16.28
C VAL A 106 -7.90 12.53 16.60
N THR A 107 -7.26 12.15 17.69
CA THR A 107 -6.02 12.77 18.17
C THR A 107 -4.93 11.72 18.25
N ILE A 108 -4.19 11.55 17.15
CA ILE A 108 -3.03 10.64 17.06
C ILE A 108 -1.77 11.50 16.88
N PRO A 109 -1.03 11.79 17.97
CA PRO A 109 0.20 12.58 17.90
C PRO A 109 1.37 11.82 17.26
N PHE A 110 1.38 10.49 17.32
CA PHE A 110 2.47 9.68 16.77
C PHE A 110 2.03 8.86 15.55
N PRO A 111 2.61 9.07 14.36
CA PRO A 111 2.14 8.41 13.14
C PRO A 111 2.44 6.91 13.17
N ALA A 112 1.48 6.12 12.69
CA ALA A 112 1.54 4.64 12.74
C ALA A 112 2.78 4.04 12.06
N ALA A 113 3.30 4.68 11.00
CA ALA A 113 4.50 4.22 10.32
C ALA A 113 5.75 4.36 11.20
N LEU A 114 5.91 5.51 11.89
CA LEU A 114 7.03 5.70 12.81
C LEU A 114 6.88 4.82 14.06
N HIS A 115 5.64 4.58 14.51
CA HIS A 115 5.36 3.60 15.56
C HIS A 115 5.93 2.22 15.22
N TRP A 116 5.53 1.63 14.10
CA TRP A 116 6.03 0.31 13.72
C TRP A 116 7.53 0.30 13.43
N ALA A 117 8.06 1.35 12.80
CA ALA A 117 9.50 1.47 12.56
C ALA A 117 10.29 1.49 13.88
N LEU A 118 9.82 2.24 14.88
CA LEU A 118 10.45 2.31 16.20
C LEU A 118 10.40 0.96 16.92
N ILE A 119 9.27 0.25 16.91
CA ILE A 119 9.15 -1.07 17.55
C ILE A 119 10.12 -2.08 16.90
N ILE A 120 10.23 -2.09 15.58
CA ILE A 120 11.18 -2.95 14.87
C ILE A 120 12.62 -2.57 15.23
N PHE A 121 12.94 -1.28 15.24
CA PHE A 121 14.25 -0.78 15.62
C PHE A 121 14.64 -1.20 17.04
N LEU A 122 13.70 -1.08 17.99
CA LEU A 122 13.88 -1.51 19.38
C LEU A 122 14.16 -3.02 19.48
N GLY A 123 13.39 -3.86 18.79
CA GLY A 123 13.63 -5.30 18.78
C GLY A 123 14.98 -5.70 18.16
N ILE A 124 15.39 -5.04 17.07
CA ILE A 124 16.72 -5.24 16.47
C ILE A 124 17.83 -4.83 17.44
N GLY A 125 17.66 -3.72 18.16
CA GLY A 125 18.64 -3.22 19.14
C GLY A 125 18.75 -4.12 20.38
N GLU A 126 17.65 -4.75 20.80
CA GLU A 126 17.62 -5.61 21.98
C GLU A 126 18.30 -6.97 21.75
N PHE A 127 18.26 -7.49 20.52
CA PHE A 127 18.81 -8.80 20.19
C PHE A 127 20.32 -8.93 20.50
N PRO A 128 21.21 -8.01 20.07
CA PRO A 128 22.62 -8.06 20.43
C PRO A 128 22.86 -7.92 21.93
N LEU A 129 22.11 -7.04 22.60
CA LEU A 129 22.24 -6.81 24.05
C LEU A 129 21.96 -8.10 24.82
N ASN A 130 20.82 -8.74 24.57
CA ASN A 130 20.46 -10.00 25.22
C ASN A 130 21.42 -11.14 24.86
N THR A 131 21.94 -11.17 23.63
CA THR A 131 22.94 -12.16 23.20
C THR A 131 24.23 -12.07 24.02
N VAL A 132 24.72 -10.86 24.30
CA VAL A 132 25.92 -10.65 25.12
C VAL A 132 25.70 -11.22 26.53
N VAL A 133 24.51 -11.02 27.11
CA VAL A 133 24.18 -11.55 28.44
C VAL A 133 24.19 -13.07 28.46
N PHE A 134 23.52 -13.72 27.51
CA PHE A 134 23.42 -15.18 27.50
C PHE A 134 24.76 -15.87 27.21
N ARG A 135 25.62 -15.24 26.41
CA ARG A 135 27.00 -15.73 26.23
C ARG A 135 27.81 -15.71 27.53
N LEU A 136 27.56 -14.74 28.41
CA LEU A 136 28.22 -14.68 29.72
C LEU A 136 27.73 -15.78 30.68
N PHE A 137 26.54 -16.35 30.45
CA PHE A 137 26.07 -17.52 31.19
C PHE A 137 26.67 -18.85 30.70
N GLY A 138 27.49 -18.83 29.64
CA GLY A 138 28.23 -20.01 29.17
C GLY A 138 27.37 -21.05 28.47
N GLU A 139 26.17 -20.69 28.02
CA GLU A 139 25.29 -21.60 27.28
C GLU A 139 25.76 -21.84 25.83
N ALA A 140 25.26 -22.92 25.22
CA ALA A 140 25.51 -23.20 23.81
C ALA A 140 25.02 -22.03 22.92
N GLU A 141 25.82 -21.67 21.91
CA GLU A 141 25.60 -20.47 21.09
C GLU A 141 24.22 -20.44 20.42
N TYR A 142 23.71 -21.60 19.99
CA TYR A 142 22.37 -21.73 19.43
C TYR A 142 21.26 -21.39 20.45
N LEU A 143 21.36 -21.90 21.69
CA LEU A 143 20.37 -21.63 22.75
C LEU A 143 20.36 -20.14 23.11
N THR A 144 21.55 -19.52 23.16
CA THR A 144 21.70 -18.08 23.38
C THR A 144 20.92 -17.27 22.34
N TYR A 145 21.06 -17.58 21.04
CA TYR A 145 20.32 -16.84 20.02
C TYR A 145 18.81 -17.04 20.08
N VAL A 146 18.34 -18.26 20.41
CA VAL A 146 16.92 -18.54 20.56
C VAL A 146 16.33 -17.75 21.74
N MET A 147 17.01 -17.74 22.89
CA MET A 147 16.58 -17.00 24.08
C MET A 147 16.64 -15.48 23.87
N ALA A 148 17.71 -14.98 23.28
CA ALA A 148 17.86 -13.56 22.95
C ALA A 148 16.79 -13.08 21.98
N SER A 149 16.49 -13.87 20.93
CA SER A 149 15.42 -13.55 19.96
C SER A 149 14.05 -13.51 20.61
N THR A 150 13.78 -14.46 21.52
CA THR A 150 12.49 -14.53 22.22
C THR A 150 12.28 -13.27 23.05
N LEU A 151 13.27 -12.85 23.84
CA LEU A 151 13.18 -11.63 24.64
C LEU A 151 13.08 -10.37 23.78
N ALA A 152 13.91 -10.27 22.73
CA ALA A 152 13.93 -9.14 21.81
C ALA A 152 12.60 -8.89 21.08
N ILE A 153 11.76 -9.93 20.94
CA ILE A 153 10.42 -9.80 20.38
C ILE A 153 9.40 -9.54 21.49
N MET A 154 9.48 -10.28 22.60
CA MET A 154 8.47 -10.24 23.66
C MET A 154 8.46 -8.91 24.41
N ILE A 155 9.63 -8.34 24.72
CA ILE A 155 9.70 -7.10 25.51
C ILE A 155 9.04 -5.91 24.79
N PRO A 156 9.35 -5.62 23.51
CA PRO A 156 8.67 -4.56 22.78
C PRO A 156 7.18 -4.85 22.59
N LEU A 157 6.80 -6.12 22.36
CA LEU A 157 5.41 -6.52 22.13
C LEU A 157 4.54 -6.31 23.37
N ILE A 158 5.04 -6.71 24.55
CA ILE A 158 4.35 -6.45 25.83
C ILE A 158 4.29 -4.94 26.08
N GLY A 159 5.34 -4.19 25.76
CA GLY A 159 5.34 -2.72 25.82
C GLY A 159 4.22 -2.11 24.98
N VAL A 160 4.07 -2.55 23.73
CA VAL A 160 2.99 -2.10 22.83
C VAL A 160 1.61 -2.41 23.42
N PHE A 161 1.41 -3.64 23.91
CA PHE A 161 0.14 -4.08 24.49
C PHE A 161 -0.25 -3.26 25.72
N ILE A 162 0.69 -3.06 26.65
CA ILE A 162 0.47 -2.28 27.85
C ILE A 162 0.25 -0.80 27.50
N GLY A 163 1.01 -0.23 26.58
CA GLY A 163 0.84 1.17 26.15
C GLY A 163 -0.55 1.42 25.54
N MET A 164 -1.04 0.48 24.75
CA MET A 164 -2.39 0.51 24.20
C MET A 164 -3.44 0.41 25.32
N HIS A 165 -3.32 -0.56 26.23
CA HIS A 165 -4.26 -0.69 27.34
C HIS A 165 -4.27 0.53 28.26
N LEU A 166 -3.10 1.12 28.53
CA LEU A 166 -2.97 2.31 29.35
C LEU A 166 -3.69 3.50 28.74
N ARG A 167 -3.64 3.63 27.41
CA ARG A 167 -4.31 4.70 26.65
C ARG A 167 -5.82 4.59 26.71
N HIS A 168 -6.37 3.37 26.77
CA HIS A 168 -7.82 3.12 26.83
C HIS A 168 -8.38 3.06 28.25
N ALA A 169 -7.60 2.59 29.23
CA ALA A 169 -8.06 2.34 30.59
C ALA A 169 -7.97 3.57 31.50
N LEU A 170 -6.99 4.46 31.28
CA LEU A 170 -6.77 5.61 32.14
C LEU A 170 -7.38 6.90 31.59
N PRO A 171 -7.88 7.80 32.47
CA PRO A 171 -8.20 9.18 32.09
C PRO A 171 -6.98 9.86 31.47
N ARG A 172 -7.22 10.68 30.43
CA ARG A 172 -6.16 11.36 29.66
C ARG A 172 -5.10 12.04 30.52
N MET A 173 -5.51 12.75 31.56
CA MET A 173 -4.59 13.47 32.45
C MET A 173 -3.71 12.51 33.24
N ALA A 174 -4.29 11.47 33.85
CA ALA A 174 -3.55 10.48 34.63
C ALA A 174 -2.57 9.69 33.75
N GLY A 175 -3.00 9.25 32.56
CA GLY A 175 -2.13 8.55 31.62
C GLY A 175 -0.99 9.43 31.10
N ASN A 176 -1.26 10.69 30.75
CA ASN A 176 -0.24 11.63 30.29
C ASN A 176 0.78 11.94 31.39
N ILE A 177 0.34 12.12 32.64
CA ILE A 177 1.25 12.34 33.79
C ILE A 177 2.11 11.10 34.03
N LEU A 178 1.49 9.92 34.01
CA LEU A 178 2.19 8.65 34.23
C LEU A 178 3.27 8.40 33.17
N ILE A 179 2.93 8.52 31.88
CA ILE A 179 3.89 8.38 30.78
C ILE A 179 4.93 9.52 30.83
N GLY A 180 4.50 10.74 31.16
CA GLY A 180 5.37 11.90 31.31
C GLY A 180 6.40 11.76 32.44
N ALA A 181 6.10 10.99 33.50
CA ALA A 181 7.03 10.67 34.57
C ALA A 181 7.88 9.43 34.25
N LEU A 182 7.27 8.35 33.73
CA LEU A 182 7.97 7.09 33.44
C LEU A 182 9.02 7.24 32.35
N THR A 183 8.74 8.03 31.30
CA THR A 183 9.67 8.21 30.17
C THR A 183 11.00 8.82 30.60
N PRO A 184 11.07 9.98 31.28
CA PRO A 184 12.35 10.55 31.71
C PRO A 184 13.04 9.70 32.78
N ILE A 185 12.31 9.02 33.66
CA ILE A 185 12.90 8.08 34.64
C ILE A 185 13.60 6.93 33.90
N SER A 186 12.94 6.37 32.89
CA SER A 186 13.48 5.27 32.09
C SER A 186 14.71 5.70 31.26
N VAL A 187 14.64 6.87 30.61
CA VAL A 187 15.78 7.46 29.88
C VAL A 187 16.94 7.74 30.82
N GLY A 188 16.68 8.35 31.98
CA GLY A 188 17.69 8.62 33.00
C GLY A 188 18.36 7.34 33.51
N GLY A 189 17.55 6.31 33.80
CA GLY A 189 18.06 4.99 34.21
C GLY A 189 18.94 4.33 33.14
N ALA A 190 18.56 4.41 31.87
CA ALA A 190 19.38 3.86 30.79
C ALA A 190 20.67 4.65 30.55
N LEU A 191 20.64 5.98 30.61
CA LEU A 191 21.85 6.79 30.52
C LEU A 191 22.80 6.49 31.69
N PHE A 192 22.27 6.32 32.90
CA PHE A 192 23.04 5.88 34.06
C PHE A 192 23.66 4.49 33.84
N ALA A 193 22.89 3.53 33.31
CA ALA A 193 23.37 2.20 32.98
C ALA A 193 24.47 2.18 31.90
N VAL A 194 24.32 2.97 30.84
CA VAL A 194 25.37 3.15 29.83
C VAL A 194 26.63 3.74 30.47
N SER A 195 26.47 4.70 31.38
CA SER A 195 27.59 5.26 32.14
C SER A 195 28.28 4.21 33.03
N LEU A 196 27.52 3.31 33.66
CA LEU A 196 28.07 2.20 34.44
C LEU A 196 28.85 1.22 33.56
N LEU A 197 28.28 0.80 32.43
CA LEU A 197 28.97 -0.09 31.48
C LEU A 197 30.25 0.55 30.94
N ARG A 198 30.20 1.84 30.62
CA ARG A 198 31.37 2.60 30.21
C ARG A 198 32.44 2.60 31.31
N ASN A 199 32.04 2.79 32.57
CA ASN A 199 32.98 2.82 33.70
C ASN A 199 33.61 1.45 33.95
N ILE A 200 32.82 0.37 33.89
CA ILE A 200 33.32 -1.01 34.00
C ILE A 200 34.29 -1.34 32.86
N TYR A 201 33.94 -0.94 31.63
CA TYR A 201 34.78 -1.18 30.46
C TYR A 201 36.10 -0.41 30.52
N ILE A 202 36.08 0.84 30.97
CA ILE A 202 37.29 1.63 31.19
C ILE A 202 38.11 1.01 32.32
N GLY A 203 37.49 0.69 33.46
CA GLY A 203 38.19 0.09 34.60
C GLY A 203 38.87 -1.23 34.29
N SER A 204 38.24 -2.10 33.51
CA SER A 204 38.81 -3.40 33.12
C SER A 204 39.98 -3.30 32.15
N GLN A 205 40.07 -2.22 31.36
CA GLN A 205 41.22 -1.94 30.48
C GLN A 205 42.44 -1.41 31.24
N PHE A 206 42.24 -0.75 32.39
CA PHE A 206 43.32 -0.13 33.16
C PHE A 206 43.80 -0.96 34.37
N ALA A 207 43.06 -1.99 34.79
CA ALA A 207 43.46 -2.88 35.88
C ALA A 207 43.24 -4.37 35.50
N PRO A 208 44.21 -5.02 34.83
CA PRO A 208 44.10 -6.42 34.48
C PRO A 208 44.21 -7.27 35.75
N GLY A 209 43.10 -7.88 36.18
CA GLY A 209 43.09 -8.90 37.24
C GLY A 209 42.05 -8.74 38.36
N ALA A 210 41.26 -7.66 38.39
CA ALA A 210 40.25 -7.46 39.43
C ALA A 210 38.82 -7.61 38.87
N THR A 211 38.42 -8.81 38.45
CA THR A 211 36.99 -9.11 38.21
C THR A 211 36.32 -9.32 39.56
N SER A 212 35.77 -8.24 40.11
CA SER A 212 35.08 -8.27 41.40
C SER A 212 33.64 -8.75 41.17
N ALA A 213 33.04 -9.47 42.13
CA ALA A 213 31.60 -9.79 42.08
C ALA A 213 30.70 -8.54 41.95
N ALA A 214 31.20 -7.36 42.36
CA ALA A 214 30.56 -6.07 42.16
C ALA A 214 30.40 -5.69 40.66
N ASP A 215 31.30 -6.12 39.78
CA ASP A 215 31.25 -5.80 38.35
C ASP A 215 30.12 -6.57 37.65
N GLN A 216 29.86 -7.81 38.08
CA GLN A 216 28.77 -8.63 37.58
C GLN A 216 27.39 -8.08 38.01
N GLY A 217 27.27 -7.62 39.26
CA GLY A 217 26.05 -6.96 39.76
C GLY A 217 25.74 -5.66 39.03
N ASN A 218 26.75 -4.81 38.83
CA ASN A 218 26.61 -3.54 38.09
C ASN A 218 26.25 -3.77 36.62
N MET A 219 26.79 -4.82 35.99
CA MET A 219 26.42 -5.22 34.64
C MET A 219 24.95 -5.65 34.55
N ALA A 220 24.46 -6.45 35.50
CA ALA A 220 23.06 -6.88 35.55
C ALA A 220 22.09 -5.68 35.68
N TRP A 221 22.40 -4.72 36.56
CA TRP A 221 21.62 -3.49 36.70
C TRP A 221 21.62 -2.64 35.42
N ALA A 222 22.75 -2.58 34.71
CA ALA A 222 22.83 -1.83 33.47
C ALA A 222 21.97 -2.45 32.36
N LEU A 223 22.01 -3.78 32.23
CA LEU A 223 21.18 -4.53 31.27
C LEU A 223 19.70 -4.42 31.60
N PHE A 224 19.33 -4.49 32.89
CA PHE A 224 17.96 -4.29 33.34
C PHE A 224 17.43 -2.90 32.97
N ALA A 225 18.23 -1.86 33.18
CA ALA A 225 17.85 -0.48 32.84
C ALA A 225 17.73 -0.27 31.32
N LEU A 226 18.61 -0.88 30.51
CA LEU A 226 18.49 -0.85 29.05
C LEU A 226 17.22 -1.58 28.55
N ASN A 227 16.93 -2.77 29.08
CA ASN A 227 15.71 -3.50 28.72
C ASN A 227 14.45 -2.76 29.21
N SER A 228 14.53 -2.10 30.36
CA SER A 228 13.46 -1.21 30.85
C SER A 228 13.24 -0.03 29.90
N LEU A 229 14.31 0.57 29.33
CA LEU A 229 14.17 1.61 28.31
C LEU A 229 13.49 1.13 27.06
N VAL A 230 13.86 -0.05 26.56
CA VAL A 230 13.21 -0.64 25.39
C VAL A 230 11.71 -0.85 25.66
N PHE A 231 11.39 -1.42 26.81
CA PHE A 231 10.01 -1.63 27.25
C PHE A 231 9.20 -0.34 27.38
N PHE A 232 9.69 0.64 28.14
CA PHE A 232 9.00 1.91 28.35
C PHE A 232 8.97 2.77 27.09
N GLY A 233 9.99 2.68 26.24
CA GLY A 233 10.01 3.32 24.92
C GLY A 233 8.91 2.77 24.01
N ALA A 234 8.77 1.45 23.92
CA ALA A 234 7.68 0.80 23.20
C ALA A 234 6.31 1.15 23.79
N MET A 235 6.19 1.19 25.12
CA MET A 235 4.97 1.57 25.82
C MET A 235 4.56 3.02 25.55
N ALA A 236 5.48 3.98 25.68
CA ALA A 236 5.23 5.38 25.43
C ALA A 236 4.88 5.63 23.95
N ALA A 237 5.61 5.00 23.03
CA ALA A 237 5.32 5.07 21.60
C ALA A 237 3.91 4.56 21.29
N SER A 238 3.52 3.41 21.86
CA SER A 238 2.19 2.83 21.68
C SER A 238 1.10 3.70 22.29
N TYR A 239 1.35 4.29 23.47
CA TYR A 239 0.42 5.21 24.14
C TYR A 239 0.08 6.44 23.27
N PHE A 240 1.08 7.00 22.59
CA PHE A 240 0.89 8.15 21.69
C PHE A 240 0.44 7.77 20.27
N ALA A 241 0.56 6.51 19.87
CA ALA A 241 0.11 6.03 18.57
C ALA A 241 -1.39 5.68 18.52
N HIS A 242 -2.09 5.73 19.65
CA HIS A 242 -3.50 5.35 19.77
C HIS A 242 -4.36 6.50 20.33
N ASP A 243 -5.57 6.66 19.79
CA ASP A 243 -6.57 7.53 20.39
C ASP A 243 -7.09 6.91 21.70
N PRO A 244 -7.43 7.70 22.74
CA PRO A 244 -7.98 7.17 23.98
C PRO A 244 -9.37 6.57 23.83
N ASP A 245 -10.11 6.89 22.75
CA ASP A 245 -11.35 6.21 22.42
C ASP A 245 -11.11 5.08 21.40
N GLU A 246 -11.31 3.85 21.85
CA GLU A 246 -11.07 2.63 21.06
C GLU A 246 -11.99 2.54 19.82
N ARG A 247 -13.21 3.08 19.90
CA ARG A 247 -14.17 3.04 18.78
C ARG A 247 -13.78 4.07 17.74
N LEU A 248 -13.39 5.26 18.16
CA LEU A 248 -12.94 6.33 17.27
C LEU A 248 -11.65 5.95 16.52
N ASP A 249 -10.68 5.35 17.22
CA ASP A 249 -9.44 4.84 16.60
C ASP A 249 -9.73 3.75 15.55
N ARG A 250 -10.60 2.79 15.87
CA ARG A 250 -11.00 1.72 14.95
C ARG A 250 -11.71 2.24 13.71
N PHE A 251 -12.61 3.21 13.87
CA PHE A 251 -13.29 3.83 12.73
C PHE A 251 -12.29 4.57 11.84
N HIS A 252 -11.40 5.37 12.41
CA HIS A 252 -10.37 6.08 11.66
C HIS A 252 -9.48 5.13 10.84
N LYS A 253 -8.91 4.11 11.50
CA LYS A 253 -8.07 3.09 10.84
C LYS A 253 -8.83 2.36 9.73
N SER A 254 -10.08 2.00 9.99
CA SER A 254 -10.95 1.34 9.00
C SER A 254 -11.18 2.23 7.78
N ILE A 255 -11.56 3.50 7.99
CA ILE A 255 -11.79 4.47 6.91
C ILE A 255 -10.53 4.65 6.08
N VAL A 256 -9.37 4.91 6.71
CA VAL A 256 -8.10 5.08 6.01
C VAL A 256 -7.73 3.84 5.20
N SER A 257 -7.92 2.65 5.76
CA SER A 257 -7.60 1.39 5.06
C SER A 257 -8.51 1.14 3.85
N LEU A 258 -9.80 1.44 3.98
CA LEU A 258 -10.77 1.25 2.91
C LEU A 258 -10.62 2.33 1.82
N ASP A 259 -10.31 3.56 2.19
CA ASP A 259 -10.08 4.64 1.23
C ASP A 259 -8.84 4.38 0.36
N ARG A 260 -7.75 3.83 0.95
CA ARG A 260 -6.59 3.34 0.16
C ARG A 260 -6.99 2.27 -0.86
N LYS A 261 -7.83 1.30 -0.46
CA LYS A 261 -8.33 0.25 -1.36
C LYS A 261 -9.22 0.85 -2.45
N ARG A 262 -10.11 1.78 -2.09
CA ARG A 262 -10.98 2.52 -3.01
C ARG A 262 -10.16 3.26 -4.07
N ASN A 263 -9.16 4.04 -3.65
CA ASN A 263 -8.28 4.79 -4.54
C ASN A 263 -7.48 3.87 -5.49
N THR A 264 -7.05 2.71 -5.00
CA THR A 264 -6.38 1.71 -5.83
C THR A 264 -7.29 1.19 -6.96
N ILE A 265 -8.56 0.87 -6.65
CA ILE A 265 -9.54 0.41 -7.63
C ILE A 265 -9.92 1.54 -8.60
N ARG A 266 -10.14 2.74 -8.07
CA ARG A 266 -10.45 3.93 -8.88
C ARG A 266 -9.35 4.21 -9.90
N THR A 267 -8.09 4.07 -9.51
CA THR A 267 -6.94 4.20 -10.42
C THR A 267 -6.98 3.16 -11.54
N LYS A 268 -7.31 1.89 -11.22
CA LYS A 268 -7.46 0.83 -12.24
C LYS A 268 -8.63 1.11 -13.19
N LEU A 269 -9.76 1.60 -12.68
CA LEU A 269 -10.90 2.01 -13.50
C LEU A 269 -10.54 3.16 -14.45
N PHE A 270 -9.81 4.17 -13.95
CA PHE A 270 -9.31 5.27 -14.77
C PHE A 270 -8.34 4.84 -15.87
N GLN A 271 -7.64 3.70 -15.71
CA GLN A 271 -6.78 3.15 -16.76
C GLN A 271 -7.55 2.34 -17.81
N ILE A 272 -8.68 1.74 -17.44
CA ILE A 272 -9.47 0.87 -18.33
C ILE A 272 -10.50 1.67 -19.13
N ALA A 273 -11.17 2.64 -18.51
CA ALA A 273 -12.22 3.42 -19.17
C ALA A 273 -11.75 4.12 -20.46
N PRO A 274 -10.55 4.76 -20.51
CA PRO A 274 -10.04 5.35 -21.74
C PRO A 274 -9.67 4.34 -22.81
N LYS A 275 -9.29 3.11 -22.44
CA LYS A 275 -9.00 2.04 -23.41
C LYS A 275 -10.27 1.61 -24.13
N ILE A 276 -11.36 1.40 -23.39
CA ILE A 276 -12.66 1.07 -23.98
C ILE A 276 -13.13 2.22 -24.89
N ASN A 277 -13.05 3.47 -24.41
CA ASN A 277 -13.45 4.62 -25.22
C ASN A 277 -12.54 4.82 -26.45
N GLY A 278 -11.25 4.52 -26.34
CA GLY A 278 -10.29 4.56 -27.42
C GLY A 278 -10.56 3.52 -28.50
N GLU A 279 -10.93 2.30 -28.15
CA GLU A 279 -11.34 1.27 -29.13
C GLU A 279 -12.64 1.69 -29.86
N ILE A 280 -13.60 2.30 -29.14
CA ILE A 280 -14.83 2.82 -29.76
C ILE A 280 -14.53 3.96 -30.73
N GLN A 281 -13.67 4.91 -30.35
CA GLN A 281 -13.29 6.03 -31.21
C GLN A 281 -12.46 5.57 -32.42
N ALA A 282 -11.54 4.63 -32.23
CA ALA A 282 -10.74 4.07 -33.32
C ALA A 282 -11.63 3.37 -34.36
N ALA A 283 -12.57 2.53 -33.91
CA ALA A 283 -13.54 1.89 -34.80
C ALA A 283 -14.39 2.92 -35.56
N LYS A 284 -14.86 3.98 -34.89
CA LYS A 284 -15.62 5.06 -35.54
C LYS A 284 -14.81 5.91 -36.51
N SER A 285 -13.49 6.03 -36.33
CA SER A 285 -12.64 6.83 -37.21
C SER A 285 -12.18 6.10 -38.47
N GLN A 286 -12.36 4.78 -38.53
CA GLN A 286 -11.99 3.93 -39.66
C GLN A 286 -13.18 3.61 -40.58
N VAL A 287 -14.38 4.07 -40.21
CA VAL A 287 -15.64 3.99 -40.98
C VAL A 287 -16.00 5.38 -41.45
#